data_AF-A0A1X2GA94-F1
#
_entry.id   AF-A0A1X2GA94-F1
#
_cell.length_a   1.000
_cell.length_b   1.000
_cell.length_c   1.000
_cell.angle_alpha   90.00
_cell.angle_beta   90.00
_cell.angle_gamma   90.00
#
_symmetry.space_group_name_H-M   'P 1'
#
loop_
_entity.id
_entity.type
_entity.pdbx_description
1 polymer ?
#
loop_
_entity_poly.entity_id
_entity_poly.type
_entity_poly.pdbx_seq_one_letter_code
_entity_poly.pdbx_strand_id
1 'polypeptide(L)'
;MFFSRANERSRPARKSAASRQPLPPNVGSTHSLLLRIDSPALRANHCALVKQPPFSSLDRESIVPFDQLHVTIGNLHLPTPSAARVAQCVLREQISRFAHENNITSPMPISLEGLVMKKLGGRAGPRVIFASAKDESNLLRPLYDAIKEAMTNAGFWISPGRKQWTPHVTVVETRYGKPKSQKPWGGNVTGFPSPASQSSTWSCQSGINNAPSATLTSALPSLRSLMMLKAYRHRHDHAATSVSAAAAVSAATSVYASAAASAAASAAASAAASAYAYAYAYAYAYAYASAYAYAYAYAYASAATSAAPAPAASFFLCFMIMNFTFMPLLQYYKTWEQCKI
;
A
#
# COMPACT_ATOMS: atom_id res chain seq x y z
N MET A 1 41.47 4.06 -66.20
CA MET A 1 39.99 4.15 -66.04
C MET A 1 39.70 4.74 -64.67
N PHE A 2 39.14 5.94 -64.63
CA PHE A 2 38.67 6.59 -63.40
C PHE A 2 37.29 6.04 -63.03
N PHE A 3 37.12 5.57 -61.80
CA PHE A 3 35.80 5.40 -61.20
C PHE A 3 35.69 6.32 -59.98
N SER A 4 35.10 7.49 -60.22
CA SER A 4 34.36 8.24 -59.21
C SER A 4 32.92 7.73 -59.20
N ARG A 5 32.42 7.31 -58.03
CA ARG A 5 30.98 7.41 -57.76
C ARG A 5 30.74 7.60 -56.26
N ALA A 6 30.14 8.76 -55.98
CA ALA A 6 29.81 9.28 -54.67
C ALA A 6 28.81 8.37 -53.94
N ASN A 7 29.07 8.13 -52.66
CA ASN A 7 28.14 7.48 -51.75
C ASN A 7 27.40 8.57 -50.98
N GLU A 8 26.21 8.88 -51.46
CA GLU A 8 25.34 9.95 -50.96
C GLU A 8 24.68 9.51 -49.65
N ARG A 9 25.33 9.84 -48.52
CA ARG A 9 24.76 9.66 -47.18
C ARG A 9 23.55 10.57 -47.01
N SER A 10 22.36 10.02 -47.21
CA SER A 10 21.09 10.63 -46.80
C SER A 10 21.07 10.83 -45.29
N ARG A 11 21.47 12.01 -44.81
CA ARG A 11 21.27 12.44 -43.43
C ARG A 11 19.77 12.54 -43.17
N PRO A 12 19.21 11.89 -42.14
CA PRO A 12 17.81 12.09 -41.80
C PRO A 12 17.59 13.57 -41.47
N ALA A 13 16.57 14.15 -42.11
CA ALA A 13 16.14 15.52 -41.89
C ALA A 13 16.03 15.78 -40.38
N ARG A 14 16.91 16.65 -39.89
CA ARG A 14 16.97 17.13 -38.51
C ARG A 14 15.65 17.87 -38.27
N LYS A 15 14.62 17.15 -37.84
CA LYS A 15 13.32 17.73 -37.48
C LYS A 15 13.59 18.89 -36.54
N SER A 16 13.18 20.07 -36.99
CA SER A 16 13.23 21.34 -36.27
C SER A 16 13.02 21.09 -34.78
N ALA A 17 14.02 21.47 -33.98
CA ALA A 17 13.90 21.54 -32.54
C ALA A 17 12.83 22.59 -32.24
N ALA A 18 11.56 22.17 -32.29
CA ALA A 18 10.45 22.95 -31.83
C ALA A 18 10.81 23.40 -30.42
N SER A 19 10.94 24.72 -30.27
CA SER A 19 11.34 25.40 -29.04
C SER A 19 10.59 24.79 -27.87
N ARG A 20 11.30 24.02 -27.04
CA ARG A 20 10.77 23.42 -25.81
C ARG A 20 10.65 24.53 -24.77
N GLN A 21 9.66 25.40 -24.92
CA GLN A 21 9.39 26.38 -23.89
C GLN A 21 8.92 25.66 -22.62
N PRO A 22 9.46 26.02 -21.44
CA PRO A 22 8.96 25.53 -20.17
C PRO A 22 7.45 25.79 -20.05
N LEU A 23 6.71 24.87 -19.41
CA LEU A 23 5.29 25.08 -19.14
C LEU A 23 5.08 26.39 -18.37
N PRO A 24 4.05 27.18 -18.71
CA PRO A 24 3.78 28.42 -17.99
C PRO A 24 3.54 28.13 -16.50
N PRO A 25 3.94 29.05 -15.60
CA PRO A 25 3.58 28.94 -14.20
C PRO A 25 2.04 28.94 -14.07
N ASN A 26 1.50 28.06 -13.21
CA ASN A 26 0.06 27.86 -12.93
C ASN A 26 -0.72 26.89 -13.83
N VAL A 27 -0.05 26.06 -14.60
CA VAL A 27 -0.72 24.96 -15.30
C VAL A 27 -1.18 23.89 -14.29
N GLY A 28 -2.48 23.62 -14.26
CA GLY A 28 -3.08 22.59 -13.41
C GLY A 28 -2.68 21.18 -13.85
N SER A 29 -2.55 20.27 -12.88
CA SER A 29 -2.40 18.84 -13.14
C SER A 29 -3.65 18.27 -13.78
N THR A 30 -3.47 17.55 -14.90
CA THR A 30 -4.56 16.78 -15.51
C THR A 30 -4.45 15.30 -15.22
N HIS A 31 -3.24 14.81 -14.90
CA HIS A 31 -2.99 13.39 -14.64
C HIS A 31 -2.01 13.22 -13.47
N SER A 32 -2.08 12.09 -12.80
CA SER A 32 -1.10 11.69 -11.78
C SER A 32 -0.46 10.36 -12.18
N LEU A 33 0.85 10.25 -11.95
CA LEU A 33 1.60 9.03 -12.13
C LEU A 33 1.65 8.28 -10.81
N LEU A 34 1.12 7.06 -10.80
CA LEU A 34 0.88 6.27 -9.60
C LEU A 34 1.62 4.93 -9.69
N LEU A 35 2.25 4.50 -8.59
CA LEU A 35 2.69 3.11 -8.42
C LEU A 35 1.64 2.37 -7.62
N ARG A 36 1.04 1.33 -8.24
CA ARG A 36 0.02 0.51 -7.61
C ARG A 36 0.64 -0.43 -6.59
N ILE A 37 -0.01 -0.57 -5.45
CA ILE A 37 0.41 -1.48 -4.39
C ILE A 37 -0.34 -2.79 -4.55
N ASP A 38 0.40 -3.90 -4.57
CA ASP A 38 -0.19 -5.22 -4.72
C ASP A 38 0.49 -6.18 -3.73
N SER A 39 -0.03 -6.19 -2.51
CA SER A 39 0.43 -7.06 -1.45
C SER A 39 -0.77 -7.66 -0.70
N PRO A 40 -0.97 -9.00 -0.76
CA PRO A 40 -2.02 -9.67 0.01
C PRO A 40 -1.88 -9.46 1.52
N ALA A 41 -0.64 -9.44 2.03
CA ALA A 41 -0.36 -9.16 3.43
C ALA A 41 -0.78 -7.73 3.80
N LEU A 42 -0.44 -6.75 2.97
CA LEU A 42 -0.87 -5.37 3.20
C LEU A 42 -2.40 -5.23 3.11
N ARG A 43 -3.06 -5.99 2.22
CA ARG A 43 -4.53 -6.02 2.14
C ARG A 43 -5.15 -6.47 3.46
N ALA A 44 -4.66 -7.56 4.03
CA ALA A 44 -5.13 -8.06 5.33
C ALA A 44 -4.88 -7.02 6.44
N ASN A 45 -3.69 -6.41 6.46
CA ASN A 45 -3.34 -5.38 7.45
C ASN A 45 -4.20 -4.12 7.31
N HIS A 46 -4.48 -3.68 6.08
CA HIS A 46 -5.38 -2.57 5.82
C HIS A 46 -6.79 -2.88 6.32
N CYS A 47 -7.32 -4.07 6.02
CA CYS A 47 -8.62 -4.52 6.52
C CYS A 47 -8.67 -4.59 8.05
N ALA A 48 -7.58 -4.94 8.73
CA ALA A 48 -7.50 -4.91 10.18
C ALA A 48 -7.44 -3.46 10.72
N LEU A 49 -6.62 -2.61 10.10
CA LEU A 49 -6.45 -1.21 10.48
C LEU A 49 -7.77 -0.44 10.44
N VAL A 50 -8.55 -0.58 9.36
CA VAL A 50 -9.82 0.14 9.20
C VAL A 50 -10.90 -0.27 10.22
N LYS A 51 -10.74 -1.43 10.87
CA LYS A 51 -11.63 -1.89 11.95
C LYS A 51 -11.24 -1.35 13.33
N GLN A 52 -10.07 -0.75 13.48
CA GLN A 52 -9.63 -0.20 14.76
C GLN A 52 -10.44 1.06 15.13
N PRO A 53 -10.69 1.35 16.42
CA PRO A 53 -11.52 2.47 16.88
C PRO A 53 -11.24 3.85 16.24
N PRO A 54 -9.98 4.29 16.03
CA PRO A 54 -9.74 5.60 15.40
C PRO A 54 -10.12 5.66 13.92
N PHE A 55 -10.24 4.52 13.24
CA PHE A 55 -10.65 4.44 11.83
C PHE A 55 -12.13 4.06 11.68
N SER A 56 -12.66 3.21 12.54
CA SER A 56 -14.06 2.78 12.50
C SER A 56 -15.04 3.91 12.85
N SER A 57 -14.55 4.97 13.50
CA SER A 57 -15.31 6.20 13.78
C SER A 57 -15.30 7.22 12.64
N LEU A 58 -14.51 7.00 11.59
CA LEU A 58 -14.47 7.85 10.41
C LEU A 58 -15.59 7.46 9.43
N ASP A 59 -16.05 8.44 8.64
CA ASP A 59 -16.93 8.15 7.51
C ASP A 59 -16.24 7.19 6.55
N ARG A 60 -16.94 6.14 6.12
CA ARG A 60 -16.40 5.13 5.19
C ARG A 60 -15.88 5.75 3.89
N GLU A 61 -16.50 6.83 3.43
CA GLU A 61 -16.09 7.58 2.24
C GLU A 61 -14.74 8.31 2.42
N SER A 62 -14.32 8.58 3.65
CA SER A 62 -13.02 9.18 3.95
C SER A 62 -11.88 8.16 3.96
N ILE A 63 -12.18 6.86 4.00
CA ILE A 63 -11.18 5.79 3.99
C ILE A 63 -10.90 5.39 2.54
N VAL A 64 -9.62 5.41 2.13
CA VAL A 64 -9.23 5.01 0.78
C VAL A 64 -9.35 3.48 0.65
N PRO A 65 -10.12 2.95 -0.31
CA PRO A 65 -10.20 1.51 -0.55
C PRO A 65 -8.82 0.91 -0.88
N PHE A 66 -8.58 -0.34 -0.46
CA PHE A 66 -7.27 -0.98 -0.64
C PHE A 66 -6.81 -1.00 -2.11
N ASP A 67 -7.72 -1.27 -3.04
CA ASP A 67 -7.47 -1.32 -4.49
C ASP A 67 -7.13 0.05 -5.11
N GLN A 68 -7.37 1.13 -4.36
CA GLN A 68 -7.03 2.50 -4.71
C GLN A 68 -5.76 2.99 -4.00
N LEU A 69 -5.14 2.21 -3.10
CA LEU A 69 -3.87 2.58 -2.48
C LEU A 69 -2.75 2.61 -3.51
N HIS A 70 -2.00 3.70 -3.53
CA HIS A 70 -0.91 3.93 -4.46
C HIS A 70 0.14 4.87 -3.87
N VAL A 71 1.35 4.83 -4.42
CA VAL A 71 2.39 5.85 -4.19
C VAL A 71 2.34 6.82 -5.36
N THR A 72 2.11 8.11 -5.09
CA THR A 72 2.12 9.15 -6.14
C THR A 72 3.55 9.56 -6.45
N ILE A 73 3.99 9.29 -7.68
CA ILE A 73 5.33 9.66 -8.19
C ILE A 73 5.33 11.12 -8.59
N GLY A 74 4.30 11.58 -9.28
CA GLY A 74 4.24 12.97 -9.74
C GLY A 74 2.95 13.31 -10.46
N ASN A 75 2.86 14.58 -10.86
CA ASN A 75 1.72 15.15 -11.54
C ASN A 75 2.15 15.61 -12.93
N LEU A 76 1.27 15.40 -13.90
CA LEU A 76 1.53 15.65 -15.32
C LEU A 76 0.47 16.58 -15.90
N HIS A 77 0.90 17.43 -16.83
CA HIS A 77 -0.01 18.19 -17.69
C HIS A 77 -0.07 17.58 -19.08
N LEU A 78 -1.14 16.85 -19.35
CA LEU A 78 -1.41 16.21 -20.64
C LEU A 78 -2.75 16.77 -21.16
N PRO A 79 -2.75 17.88 -21.91
CA PRO A 79 -3.97 18.57 -22.33
C PRO A 79 -4.69 17.88 -23.49
N THR A 80 -4.01 16.98 -24.21
CA THR A 80 -4.55 16.28 -25.37
C THR A 80 -4.32 14.77 -25.27
N PRO A 81 -5.18 13.94 -25.91
CA PRO A 81 -4.96 12.51 -26.01
C PRO A 81 -3.61 12.14 -26.67
N SER A 82 -3.16 12.93 -27.64
CA SER A 82 -1.86 12.75 -28.29
C SER A 82 -0.70 12.96 -27.31
N ALA A 83 -0.76 13.99 -26.46
CA ALA A 83 0.22 14.20 -25.40
C ALA A 83 0.26 13.03 -24.42
N ALA A 84 -0.90 12.48 -24.05
CA ALA A 84 -0.97 11.30 -23.19
C ALA A 84 -0.32 10.06 -23.82
N ARG A 85 -0.50 9.83 -25.13
CA ARG A 85 0.18 8.73 -25.84
C ARG A 85 1.70 8.91 -25.86
N VAL A 86 2.19 10.13 -26.12
CA VAL A 86 3.64 10.41 -26.09
C VAL A 86 4.21 10.19 -24.69
N ALA A 87 3.53 10.71 -23.66
CA ALA A 87 3.90 10.51 -22.26
C ALA A 87 3.97 9.01 -21.89
N GLN A 88 2.99 8.21 -22.32
CA GLN A 88 3.01 6.76 -22.12
C GLN A 88 4.21 6.08 -22.79
N CYS A 89 4.54 6.46 -24.03
CA CYS A 89 5.73 5.93 -24.72
C CYS A 89 7.02 6.28 -23.95
N VAL A 90 7.18 7.54 -23.55
CA VAL A 90 8.35 8.01 -22.78
C VAL A 90 8.46 7.27 -21.45
N LEU A 91 7.37 7.16 -20.70
CA LEU A 91 7.35 6.44 -19.42
C LEU A 91 7.73 4.97 -19.59
N ARG A 92 7.16 4.30 -20.60
CA ARG A 92 7.46 2.87 -20.87
C ARG A 92 8.93 2.67 -21.19
N GLU A 93 9.50 3.51 -22.06
CA GLU A 93 10.92 3.44 -22.43
C GLU A 93 11.81 3.65 -21.20
N GLN A 94 11.52 4.69 -20.41
CA GLN A 94 12.34 5.05 -19.26
C GLN A 94 12.28 4.02 -18.13
N ILE A 95 11.08 3.51 -17.82
CA ILE A 95 10.93 2.44 -16.81
C ILE A 95 11.67 1.18 -17.27
N SER A 96 11.55 0.81 -18.55
CA SER A 96 12.23 -0.39 -19.09
C SER A 96 13.74 -0.23 -19.06
N ARG A 97 14.26 0.94 -19.45
CA ARG A 97 15.69 1.26 -19.40
C ARG A 97 16.20 1.23 -17.97
N PHE A 98 15.52 1.91 -17.05
CA PHE A 98 15.89 1.92 -15.62
C PHE A 98 15.88 0.51 -15.02
N ALA A 99 14.87 -0.30 -15.32
CA ALA A 99 14.80 -1.67 -14.86
C ALA A 99 15.97 -2.52 -15.38
N HIS A 100 16.33 -2.36 -16.65
CA HIS A 100 17.47 -3.05 -17.25
C HIS A 100 18.81 -2.63 -16.62
N GLU A 101 19.07 -1.32 -16.52
CA GLU A 101 20.31 -0.76 -15.95
C GLU A 101 20.51 -1.14 -14.48
N ASN A 102 19.43 -1.30 -13.72
CA ASN A 102 19.47 -1.66 -12.31
C ASN A 102 19.21 -3.16 -12.05
N ASN A 103 19.18 -3.99 -13.10
CA ASN A 103 18.92 -5.43 -13.03
C ASN A 103 17.64 -5.80 -12.21
N ILE A 104 16.60 -4.98 -12.33
CA ILE A 104 15.34 -5.19 -11.64
C ILE A 104 14.58 -6.33 -12.32
N THR A 105 14.69 -7.52 -11.74
CA THR A 105 14.01 -8.73 -12.20
C THR A 105 12.77 -9.07 -11.37
N SER A 106 12.66 -8.47 -10.18
CA SER A 106 11.55 -8.63 -9.26
C SER A 106 10.86 -7.29 -8.98
N PRO A 107 9.59 -7.31 -8.57
CA PRO A 107 8.92 -6.17 -7.97
C PRO A 107 9.76 -5.46 -6.89
N MET A 108 9.63 -4.12 -6.79
CA MET A 108 10.38 -3.32 -5.82
C MET A 108 9.77 -3.47 -4.41
N PRO A 109 10.56 -3.85 -3.38
CA PRO A 109 10.06 -3.94 -2.02
C PRO A 109 9.88 -2.54 -1.40
N ILE A 110 8.67 -2.25 -0.94
CA ILE A 110 8.32 -1.03 -0.20
C ILE A 110 7.68 -1.41 1.13
N SER A 111 8.26 -0.98 2.24
CA SER A 111 7.60 -1.02 3.54
C SER A 111 6.76 0.23 3.76
N LEU A 112 5.57 0.07 4.35
CA LEU A 112 4.74 1.20 4.78
C LEU A 112 4.95 1.40 6.27
N GLU A 113 5.57 2.51 6.65
CA GLU A 113 5.96 2.81 8.01
C GLU A 113 5.22 4.02 8.57
N GLY A 114 4.71 3.85 9.80
CA GLY A 114 4.03 4.88 10.56
C GLY A 114 2.71 5.35 9.93
N LEU A 115 1.97 6.15 10.69
CA LEU A 115 0.81 6.88 10.20
C LEU A 115 0.95 8.33 10.62
N VAL A 116 0.99 9.22 9.63
CA VAL A 116 1.14 10.65 9.84
C VAL A 116 -0.14 11.33 9.43
N MET A 117 -0.72 12.10 10.35
CA MET A 117 -1.86 12.96 10.07
C MET A 117 -1.36 14.35 9.67
N LYS A 118 -1.74 14.81 8.49
CA LYS A 118 -1.46 16.16 8.00
C LYS A 118 -2.76 16.91 7.76
N LYS A 119 -2.84 18.12 8.34
CA LYS A 119 -3.91 19.07 8.07
C LYS A 119 -3.61 19.79 6.76
N LEU A 120 -4.54 19.77 5.82
CA LEU A 120 -4.50 20.53 4.58
C LEU A 120 -5.40 21.75 4.73
N GLY A 121 -4.81 22.95 4.79
CA GLY A 121 -5.55 24.18 5.11
C GLY A 121 -5.67 24.41 6.62
N GLY A 122 -6.28 25.53 7.04
CA GLY A 122 -6.31 26.02 8.44
C GLY A 122 -6.92 25.08 9.49
N ARG A 123 -7.36 25.60 10.64
CA ARG A 123 -7.79 24.76 11.79
C ARG A 123 -8.90 23.75 11.46
N ALA A 124 -9.80 24.08 10.52
CA ALA A 124 -10.89 23.23 10.05
C ALA A 124 -10.61 22.54 8.70
N GLY A 125 -9.35 22.56 8.25
CA GLY A 125 -8.95 22.01 6.97
C GLY A 125 -9.10 20.48 6.92
N PRO A 126 -9.32 19.91 5.71
CA PRO A 126 -9.32 18.47 5.52
C PRO A 126 -8.05 17.82 6.08
N ARG A 127 -8.20 16.62 6.60
CA ARG A 127 -7.10 15.82 7.16
C ARG A 127 -6.78 14.71 6.18
N VAL A 128 -5.48 14.50 5.98
CA VAL A 128 -4.96 13.37 5.25
C VAL A 128 -4.15 12.54 6.23
N ILE A 129 -4.46 11.25 6.34
CA ILE A 129 -3.62 10.29 7.06
C ILE A 129 -2.91 9.46 6.00
N PHE A 130 -1.60 9.43 6.07
CA PHE A 130 -0.78 8.67 5.14
C PHE A 130 0.29 7.86 5.88
N ALA A 131 0.68 6.74 5.29
CA ALA A 131 1.87 6.00 5.69
C ALA A 131 3.07 6.44 4.86
N SER A 132 4.25 6.49 5.47
CA SER A 132 5.49 6.73 4.73
C SER A 132 5.84 5.48 3.93
N ALA A 133 6.10 5.63 2.63
CA ALA A 133 6.54 4.52 1.80
C ALA A 133 8.07 4.49 1.80
N LYS A 134 8.63 3.56 2.57
CA LYS A 134 10.07 3.36 2.66
C LYS A 134 10.50 2.32 1.66
N ASP A 135 11.44 2.71 0.84
CA ASP A 135 12.03 1.84 -0.16
C ASP A 135 13.23 1.11 0.42
N GLU A 136 13.13 -0.21 0.49
CA GLU A 136 14.18 -1.08 1.05
C GLU A 136 15.34 -1.27 0.05
N SER A 137 15.08 -1.05 -1.24
CA SER A 137 16.05 -1.21 -2.32
C SER A 137 16.85 0.06 -2.63
N ASN A 138 16.43 1.21 -2.13
CA ASN A 138 16.94 2.54 -2.48
C ASN A 138 16.84 2.88 -3.99
N LEU A 139 16.00 2.18 -4.76
CA LEU A 139 15.77 2.39 -6.20
C LEU A 139 14.58 3.32 -6.52
N LEU A 140 13.66 3.52 -5.59
CA LEU A 140 12.45 4.33 -5.78
C LEU A 140 12.78 5.80 -6.03
N ARG A 141 13.78 6.34 -5.32
CA ARG A 141 14.21 7.72 -5.51
C ARG A 141 14.92 7.92 -6.85
N PRO A 142 15.91 7.10 -7.23
CA PRO A 142 16.49 7.12 -8.57
C PRO A 142 15.44 6.95 -9.69
N LEU A 143 14.45 6.06 -9.52
CA LEU A 143 13.36 5.88 -10.47
C LEU A 143 12.51 7.16 -10.60
N TYR A 144 12.15 7.79 -9.48
CA TYR A 144 11.44 9.06 -9.47
C TYR A 144 12.23 10.15 -10.22
N ASP A 145 13.54 10.27 -9.95
CA ASP A 145 14.37 11.30 -10.58
C ASP A 145 14.53 11.06 -12.09
N ALA A 146 14.71 9.81 -12.53
CA ALA A 146 14.76 9.45 -13.95
C ALA A 146 13.44 9.73 -14.69
N ILE A 147 12.30 9.38 -14.10
CA ILE A 147 10.98 9.67 -14.66
C ILE A 147 10.74 11.18 -14.71
N LYS A 148 11.04 11.89 -13.63
CA LYS A 148 10.88 13.34 -13.53
C LYS A 148 11.70 14.03 -14.63
N GLU A 149 12.97 13.65 -14.79
CA GLU A 149 13.84 14.21 -15.82
C GLU A 149 13.25 13.98 -17.21
N ALA A 150 12.89 12.73 -17.54
CA ALA A 150 12.36 12.40 -18.85
C ALA A 150 11.04 13.14 -19.17
N MET A 151 10.14 13.25 -18.20
CA MET A 151 8.86 13.93 -18.38
C MET A 151 9.02 15.45 -18.38
N THR A 152 10.03 15.99 -17.70
CA THR A 152 10.40 17.41 -17.80
C THR A 152 10.97 17.70 -19.19
N ASN A 153 11.86 16.85 -19.68
CA ASN A 153 12.43 16.96 -21.03
C ASN A 153 11.35 16.85 -22.12
N ALA A 154 10.31 16.06 -21.88
CA ALA A 154 9.14 15.95 -22.76
C ALA A 154 8.13 17.11 -22.63
N GLY A 155 8.30 18.01 -21.66
CA GLY A 155 7.40 19.15 -21.43
C GLY A 155 6.09 18.79 -20.73
N PHE A 156 6.02 17.66 -20.03
CA PHE A 156 4.78 17.18 -19.37
C PHE A 156 4.82 17.26 -17.84
N TRP A 157 5.99 17.39 -17.23
CA TRP A 157 6.14 17.36 -15.78
C TRP A 157 5.71 18.66 -15.11
N ILE A 158 4.89 18.55 -14.06
CA ILE A 158 4.53 19.69 -13.21
C ILE A 158 5.42 19.66 -11.97
N SER A 159 6.27 20.67 -11.82
CA SER A 159 7.16 20.78 -10.67
C SER A 159 6.34 20.92 -9.37
N PRO A 160 6.58 20.10 -8.33
CA PRO A 160 5.86 20.17 -7.05
C PRO A 160 6.23 21.39 -6.18
N GLY A 161 6.82 22.44 -6.78
CA GLY A 161 7.36 23.60 -6.09
C GLY A 161 8.68 23.28 -5.36
N ARG A 162 8.98 24.02 -4.29
CA ARG A 162 10.21 23.87 -3.49
C ARG A 162 10.22 22.63 -2.57
N LYS A 163 9.18 21.82 -2.57
CA LYS A 163 9.07 20.67 -1.66
C LYS A 163 9.80 19.48 -2.24
N GLN A 164 10.68 18.87 -1.43
CA GLN A 164 11.25 17.58 -1.76
C GLN A 164 10.13 16.55 -1.85
N TRP A 165 10.19 15.70 -2.88
CA TRP A 165 9.27 14.58 -3.01
C TRP A 165 9.51 13.58 -1.87
N THR A 166 8.42 13.20 -1.19
CA THR A 166 8.41 12.20 -0.12
C THR A 166 7.36 11.15 -0.48
N PRO A 167 7.77 9.91 -0.77
CA PRO A 167 6.84 8.83 -1.11
C PRO A 167 5.94 8.51 0.08
N HIS A 168 4.64 8.48 -0.16
CA HIS A 168 3.64 8.15 0.84
C HIS A 168 2.42 7.48 0.21
N VAL A 169 1.65 6.80 1.05
CA VAL A 169 0.38 6.15 0.68
C VAL A 169 -0.72 6.73 1.53
N THR A 170 -1.68 7.38 0.89
CA THR A 170 -2.84 7.95 1.59
C THR A 170 -3.81 6.84 1.99
N VAL A 171 -4.11 6.74 3.29
CA VAL A 171 -5.06 5.77 3.85
C VAL A 171 -6.40 6.44 4.15
N VAL A 172 -6.37 7.70 4.58
CA VAL A 172 -7.57 8.49 4.87
C VAL A 172 -7.45 9.86 4.22
N GLU A 173 -8.54 10.29 3.60
CA GLU A 173 -8.68 11.61 3.02
C GLU A 173 -10.08 12.17 3.31
N THR A 174 -10.17 13.04 4.32
CA THR A 174 -11.47 13.58 4.77
C THR A 174 -12.07 14.62 3.81
N ARG A 175 -11.46 14.84 2.65
CA ARG A 175 -12.08 15.66 1.59
C ARG A 175 -13.27 14.94 0.97
N TYR A 176 -13.26 13.61 0.96
CA TYR A 176 -14.27 12.80 0.31
C TYR A 176 -15.56 12.69 1.12
N GLY A 177 -15.49 12.70 2.46
CA GLY A 177 -16.66 12.60 3.34
C GLY A 177 -17.50 13.88 3.50
N LYS A 178 -17.22 14.96 2.76
CA LYS A 178 -18.07 16.15 2.86
C LYS A 178 -19.45 15.86 2.25
N PRO A 179 -20.55 16.23 2.94
CA PRO A 179 -21.90 16.00 2.43
C PRO A 179 -22.08 16.62 1.04
N LYS A 180 -22.84 15.91 0.20
CA LYS A 180 -23.04 16.07 -1.26
C LYS A 180 -23.38 17.48 -1.79
N SER A 181 -23.53 18.50 -0.95
CA SER A 181 -23.71 19.88 -1.38
C SER A 181 -22.44 20.52 -1.96
N GLN A 182 -21.26 19.91 -1.77
CA GLN A 182 -20.03 20.26 -2.49
C GLN A 182 -19.67 19.15 -3.49
N LYS A 183 -19.78 19.41 -4.79
CA LYS A 183 -19.35 18.49 -5.87
C LYS A 183 -17.90 18.04 -5.60
N PRO A 184 -17.64 16.73 -5.35
CA PRO A 184 -16.33 16.28 -4.86
C PRO A 184 -15.25 16.21 -5.95
N TRP A 185 -15.58 16.44 -7.23
CA TRP A 185 -14.61 16.41 -8.32
C TRP A 185 -14.95 17.45 -9.40
N GLY A 186 -13.96 18.24 -9.81
CA GLY A 186 -13.92 18.75 -11.18
C GLY A 186 -13.81 17.53 -12.09
N GLY A 187 -14.80 17.32 -12.96
CA GLY A 187 -14.92 16.12 -13.77
C GLY A 187 -13.66 15.88 -14.63
N ASN A 188 -13.03 14.72 -14.44
CA ASN A 188 -12.28 13.93 -15.44
C ASN A 188 -11.34 12.89 -14.78
N VAL A 189 -11.80 12.18 -13.74
CA VAL A 189 -11.21 10.89 -13.36
C VAL A 189 -12.22 9.81 -13.69
N THR A 190 -12.24 9.40 -14.96
CA THR A 190 -12.89 8.14 -15.36
C THR A 190 -12.03 7.00 -14.84
N GLY A 191 -12.37 6.48 -13.66
CA GLY A 191 -11.96 5.14 -13.27
C GLY A 191 -12.54 4.16 -14.29
N PHE A 192 -11.69 3.54 -15.10
CA PHE A 192 -12.12 2.45 -15.97
C PHE A 192 -12.72 1.33 -15.11
N PRO A 193 -13.89 0.76 -15.46
CA PRO A 193 -14.39 -0.42 -14.78
C PRO A 193 -13.37 -1.55 -14.95
N SER A 194 -12.90 -2.11 -13.85
CA SER A 194 -12.02 -3.28 -13.87
C SER A 194 -12.86 -4.49 -14.32
N PRO A 195 -12.55 -5.16 -15.44
CA PRO A 195 -13.23 -6.39 -15.79
C PRO A 195 -12.81 -7.49 -14.81
N ALA A 196 -13.80 -8.18 -14.24
CA ALA A 196 -13.58 -9.43 -13.54
C ALA A 196 -12.86 -10.41 -14.47
N SER A 197 -11.65 -10.85 -14.12
CA SER A 197 -10.94 -11.91 -14.84
C SER A 197 -10.01 -12.67 -13.90
N GLN A 198 -10.54 -13.81 -13.47
CA GLN A 198 -9.95 -15.14 -13.51
C GLN A 198 -8.44 -15.28 -13.27
N SER A 199 -8.18 -15.99 -12.18
CA SER A 199 -7.02 -16.81 -11.82
C SER A 199 -6.29 -17.48 -13.00
N SER A 200 -4.96 -17.37 -13.00
CA SER A 200 -4.08 -18.51 -13.29
C SER A 200 -2.66 -18.31 -12.74
N THR A 201 -2.25 -19.33 -11.97
CA THR A 201 -0.88 -19.89 -11.79
C THR A 201 -0.02 -19.41 -10.61
N TRP A 202 0.37 -20.42 -9.82
CA TRP A 202 1.17 -20.45 -8.59
C TRP A 202 2.69 -20.46 -8.84
N SER A 203 3.47 -20.07 -7.83
CA SER A 203 4.62 -20.86 -7.35
C SER A 203 4.98 -20.49 -5.90
N CYS A 204 5.10 -21.49 -5.03
CA CYS A 204 5.51 -21.40 -3.64
C CYS A 204 7.03 -21.25 -3.48
N GLN A 205 7.47 -20.46 -2.49
CA GLN A 205 8.68 -20.76 -1.73
C GLN A 205 8.58 -20.15 -0.32
N SER A 206 8.79 -20.99 0.70
CA SER A 206 8.75 -20.64 2.12
C SER A 206 10.05 -19.99 2.57
N GLY A 207 9.94 -18.99 3.45
CA GLY A 207 11.06 -18.43 4.21
C GLY A 207 10.55 -17.54 5.35
N ILE A 208 11.08 -17.74 6.55
CA ILE A 208 10.59 -17.29 7.85
C ILE A 208 11.15 -15.89 8.23
N ASN A 209 10.33 -15.10 8.97
CA ASN A 209 10.60 -13.91 9.80
C ASN A 209 11.17 -12.62 9.16
N ASN A 210 10.32 -11.59 8.99
CA ASN A 210 10.46 -10.20 9.46
C ASN A 210 9.33 -9.32 8.87
N ALA A 211 9.20 -8.07 9.34
CA ALA A 211 8.12 -7.10 9.10
C ALA A 211 7.46 -7.14 7.69
N PRO A 212 6.15 -6.82 7.57
CA PRO A 212 5.45 -6.96 6.29
C PRO A 212 5.90 -5.90 5.28
N SER A 213 6.87 -6.26 4.43
CA SER A 213 7.23 -5.51 3.22
C SER A 213 6.12 -5.68 2.17
N ALA A 214 5.60 -4.58 1.64
CA ALA A 214 4.65 -4.59 0.54
C ALA A 214 5.41 -4.61 -0.79
N THR A 215 4.94 -5.42 -1.72
CA THR A 215 5.59 -5.61 -3.02
C THR A 215 4.93 -4.70 -4.06
N LEU A 216 5.69 -3.86 -4.77
CA LEU A 216 5.19 -3.06 -5.89
C LEU A 216 5.34 -3.81 -7.21
N THR A 217 4.22 -4.28 -7.76
CA THR A 217 4.23 -4.96 -9.06
C THR A 217 4.29 -3.94 -10.20
N SER A 218 5.48 -3.69 -10.78
CA SER A 218 5.57 -3.17 -12.15
C SER A 218 5.42 -4.34 -13.12
N ALA A 219 4.19 -4.77 -13.35
CA ALA A 219 3.89 -5.82 -14.31
C ALA A 219 4.19 -5.34 -15.74
N LEU A 220 5.38 -5.67 -16.24
CA LEU A 220 5.61 -5.87 -17.67
C LEU A 220 5.36 -7.35 -17.96
N PRO A 221 4.20 -7.75 -18.49
CA PRO A 221 4.06 -9.10 -19.02
C PRO A 221 4.98 -9.27 -20.24
N SER A 222 5.56 -10.46 -20.33
CA SER A 222 6.33 -11.00 -21.46
C SER A 222 5.92 -10.43 -22.83
N LEU A 223 6.90 -9.84 -23.51
CA LEU A 223 6.77 -9.07 -24.75
C LEU A 223 6.65 -9.99 -25.99
N ARG A 224 5.72 -10.96 -25.97
CA ARG A 224 5.43 -11.83 -27.13
C ARG A 224 3.96 -12.14 -27.41
N SER A 225 2.99 -11.59 -26.69
CA SER A 225 1.57 -11.76 -27.07
C SER A 225 0.70 -10.61 -26.58
N LEU A 226 0.61 -9.53 -27.36
CA LEU A 226 -0.59 -8.68 -27.39
C LEU A 226 -0.62 -7.78 -28.65
N MET A 227 -0.77 -8.39 -29.81
CA MET A 227 -1.50 -7.76 -30.92
C MET A 227 -2.66 -8.69 -31.27
N MET A 228 -3.82 -8.45 -30.67
CA MET A 228 -5.09 -9.02 -31.10
C MET A 228 -6.07 -7.86 -31.26
N LEU A 229 -5.94 -7.19 -32.40
CA LEU A 229 -6.98 -6.36 -32.98
C LEU A 229 -8.07 -7.32 -33.50
N LYS A 230 -9.07 -7.65 -32.67
CA LYS A 230 -10.13 -8.57 -33.06
C LYS A 230 -11.22 -7.80 -33.83
N ALA A 231 -11.09 -7.78 -35.15
CA ALA A 231 -12.19 -7.46 -36.05
C ALA A 231 -13.21 -8.60 -36.01
N TYR A 232 -14.46 -8.25 -35.74
CA TYR A 232 -15.58 -9.19 -35.68
C TYR A 232 -15.96 -9.60 -37.11
N ARG A 233 -15.83 -10.89 -37.45
CA ARG A 233 -16.44 -11.47 -38.65
C ARG A 233 -17.14 -12.77 -38.26
N HIS A 234 -18.45 -12.75 -38.48
CA HIS A 234 -19.40 -13.82 -38.21
C HIS A 234 -19.22 -14.95 -39.24
N ARG A 235 -19.10 -16.21 -38.78
CA ARG A 235 -19.68 -17.37 -39.49
C ARG A 235 -19.73 -18.62 -38.61
N HIS A 236 -20.87 -19.29 -38.74
CA HIS A 236 -21.19 -20.64 -38.28
C HIS A 236 -20.18 -21.68 -38.80
N ASP A 237 -19.84 -22.70 -38.00
CA ASP A 237 -20.41 -24.05 -38.15
C ASP A 237 -19.80 -25.10 -37.21
N HIS A 238 -20.67 -26.08 -36.91
CA HIS A 238 -20.49 -27.46 -36.45
C HIS A 238 -20.14 -27.84 -35.00
N ALA A 239 -21.04 -28.70 -34.51
CA ALA A 239 -21.04 -29.49 -33.30
C ALA A 239 -20.06 -30.68 -33.34
N ALA A 240 -19.56 -31.05 -32.16
CA ALA A 240 -19.42 -32.43 -31.63
C ALA A 240 -18.22 -32.50 -30.66
N THR A 241 -18.47 -32.41 -29.34
CA THR A 241 -17.66 -33.04 -28.28
C THR A 241 -18.27 -32.74 -26.90
N SER A 242 -19.30 -33.47 -26.49
CA SER A 242 -19.99 -33.27 -25.20
C SER A 242 -19.47 -34.15 -24.04
N VAL A 243 -18.46 -34.99 -24.26
CA VAL A 243 -17.99 -35.94 -23.22
C VAL A 243 -16.74 -35.45 -22.46
N SER A 244 -15.96 -34.50 -22.99
CA SER A 244 -14.77 -33.95 -22.29
C SER A 244 -15.08 -32.81 -21.32
N ALA A 245 -16.24 -32.17 -21.45
CA ALA A 245 -16.62 -31.01 -20.62
C ALA A 245 -16.94 -31.40 -19.16
N ALA A 246 -17.56 -32.56 -18.93
CA ALA A 246 -17.94 -32.98 -17.58
C ALA A 246 -16.72 -33.34 -16.70
N ALA A 247 -15.72 -34.02 -17.26
CA ALA A 247 -14.49 -34.35 -16.54
C ALA A 247 -13.65 -33.09 -16.21
N ALA A 248 -13.63 -32.11 -17.11
CA ALA A 248 -12.97 -30.82 -16.87
C ALA A 248 -13.66 -30.00 -15.76
N VAL A 249 -15.00 -30.06 -15.69
CA VAL A 249 -15.76 -29.38 -14.63
C VAL A 249 -15.52 -30.03 -13.26
N SER A 250 -15.54 -31.37 -13.16
CA SER A 250 -15.26 -32.06 -11.89
C SER A 250 -13.82 -31.85 -11.40
N ALA A 251 -12.83 -31.83 -12.30
CA ALA A 251 -11.46 -31.49 -11.94
C ALA A 251 -11.34 -30.05 -11.43
N ALA A 252 -11.99 -29.09 -12.09
CA ALA A 252 -12.01 -27.69 -11.65
C ALA A 252 -12.65 -27.53 -10.26
N THR A 253 -13.79 -28.17 -9.99
CA THR A 253 -14.47 -28.10 -8.69
C THR A 253 -13.60 -28.63 -7.55
N SER A 254 -12.84 -29.71 -7.77
CA SER A 254 -11.95 -30.29 -6.74
C SER A 254 -10.77 -29.36 -6.37
N VAL A 255 -10.24 -28.62 -7.34
CA VAL A 255 -9.14 -27.66 -7.13
C VAL A 255 -9.63 -26.42 -6.38
N TYR A 256 -10.85 -25.95 -6.66
CA TYR A 256 -11.44 -24.83 -5.92
C TYR A 256 -11.74 -25.20 -4.45
N ALA A 257 -12.22 -26.42 -4.19
CA ALA A 257 -12.49 -26.88 -2.84
C ALA A 257 -11.20 -26.99 -2.00
N SER A 258 -10.10 -27.51 -2.57
CA SER A 258 -8.82 -27.63 -1.87
C SER A 258 -8.14 -26.28 -1.64
N ALA A 259 -8.28 -25.33 -2.57
CA ALA A 259 -7.80 -23.96 -2.39
C ALA A 259 -8.58 -23.22 -1.28
N ALA A 260 -9.91 -23.40 -1.19
CA ALA A 260 -10.71 -22.81 -0.13
C ALA A 260 -10.36 -23.38 1.25
N ALA A 261 -10.15 -24.70 1.35
CA ALA A 261 -9.76 -25.36 2.60
C ALA A 261 -8.37 -24.91 3.11
N SER A 262 -7.39 -24.77 2.21
CA SER A 262 -6.05 -24.29 2.57
C SER A 262 -6.05 -22.81 2.98
N ALA A 263 -6.85 -21.97 2.33
CA ALA A 263 -7.05 -20.58 2.75
C ALA A 263 -7.67 -20.48 4.16
N ALA A 264 -8.69 -21.29 4.46
CA ALA A 264 -9.31 -21.33 5.78
C ALA A 264 -8.33 -21.79 6.88
N ALA A 265 -7.51 -22.82 6.60
CA ALA A 265 -6.49 -23.30 7.53
C ALA A 265 -5.43 -22.22 7.82
N SER A 266 -4.96 -21.51 6.79
CA SER A 266 -3.98 -20.43 6.96
C SER A 266 -4.53 -19.24 7.77
N ALA A 267 -5.81 -18.90 7.57
CA ALA A 267 -6.49 -17.87 8.36
C ALA A 267 -6.59 -18.28 9.84
N ALA A 268 -6.99 -19.53 10.12
CA ALA A 268 -7.06 -20.05 11.49
C ALA A 268 -5.69 -20.05 12.19
N ALA A 269 -4.63 -20.46 11.49
CA ALA A 269 -3.27 -20.44 12.02
C ALA A 269 -2.78 -19.00 12.33
N SER A 270 -3.08 -18.05 11.44
CA SER A 270 -2.72 -16.63 11.66
C SER A 270 -3.47 -16.00 12.83
N ALA A 271 -4.75 -16.37 13.02
CA ALA A 271 -5.54 -15.93 14.16
C ALA A 271 -4.97 -16.49 15.47
N ALA A 272 -4.64 -17.79 15.50
CA ALA A 272 -4.01 -18.42 16.66
C ALA A 272 -2.66 -17.77 17.01
N ALA A 273 -1.78 -17.54 16.03
CA ALA A 273 -0.49 -16.89 16.26
C ALA A 273 -0.64 -15.46 16.82
N SER A 274 -1.62 -14.69 16.32
CA SER A 274 -1.90 -13.34 16.83
C SER A 274 -2.43 -13.35 18.27
N ALA A 275 -3.26 -14.33 18.63
CA ALA A 275 -3.75 -14.50 19.99
C ALA A 275 -2.61 -14.84 20.97
N TYR A 276 -1.69 -15.73 20.58
CA TYR A 276 -0.52 -16.06 21.38
C TYR A 276 0.43 -14.86 21.56
N ALA A 277 0.69 -14.09 20.50
CA ALA A 277 1.53 -12.89 20.59
C ALA A 277 0.92 -11.85 21.55
N TYR A 278 -0.41 -11.64 21.47
CA TYR A 278 -1.10 -10.71 22.37
C TYR A 278 -1.07 -11.19 23.83
N ALA A 279 -1.32 -12.49 24.07
CA ALA A 279 -1.22 -13.07 25.41
C ALA A 279 0.19 -12.92 26.00
N TYR A 280 1.24 -13.13 25.21
CA TYR A 280 2.62 -12.98 25.64
C TYR A 280 2.99 -11.52 25.96
N ALA A 281 2.60 -10.57 25.10
CA ALA A 281 2.83 -9.15 25.34
C ALA A 281 2.11 -8.67 26.62
N TYR A 282 0.89 -9.15 26.86
CA TYR A 282 0.13 -8.83 28.06
C TYR A 282 0.78 -9.42 29.32
N ALA A 283 1.21 -10.69 29.28
CA ALA A 283 1.92 -11.33 30.38
C ALA A 283 3.22 -10.58 30.74
N TYR A 284 3.98 -10.15 29.72
CA TYR A 284 5.21 -9.37 29.92
C TYR A 284 4.94 -7.99 30.54
N ALA A 285 3.92 -7.27 30.05
CA ALA A 285 3.52 -5.99 30.62
C ALA A 285 3.07 -6.13 32.08
N TYR A 286 2.31 -7.18 32.41
CA TYR A 286 1.87 -7.46 33.77
C TYR A 286 3.04 -7.80 34.71
N ALA A 287 3.98 -8.63 34.24
CA ALA A 287 5.18 -8.96 35.01
C ALA A 287 6.03 -7.70 35.29
N TYR A 288 6.21 -6.84 34.29
CA TYR A 288 6.97 -5.59 34.44
C TYR A 288 6.29 -4.62 35.42
N ALA A 289 4.97 -4.43 35.30
CA ALA A 289 4.21 -3.59 36.22
C ALA A 289 4.26 -4.13 37.66
N SER A 290 4.15 -5.44 37.83
CA SER A 290 4.23 -6.10 39.15
C SER A 290 5.61 -5.95 39.78
N ALA A 291 6.69 -6.11 39.00
CA ALA A 291 8.05 -5.90 39.48
C ALA A 291 8.29 -4.44 39.91
N TYR A 292 7.79 -3.47 39.14
CA TYR A 292 7.91 -2.05 39.47
C TYR A 292 7.13 -1.70 40.74
N ALA A 293 5.91 -2.22 40.89
CA ALA A 293 5.11 -2.05 42.10
C ALA A 293 5.80 -2.64 43.33
N TYR A 294 6.39 -3.83 43.22
CA TYR A 294 7.16 -4.46 44.31
C TYR A 294 8.40 -3.65 44.69
N ALA A 295 9.16 -3.16 43.70
CA ALA A 295 10.33 -2.33 43.95
C ALA A 295 9.96 -1.03 44.67
N TYR A 296 8.86 -0.37 44.25
CA TYR A 296 8.37 0.84 44.89
C TYR A 296 7.88 0.58 46.31
N ALA A 297 7.14 -0.50 46.52
CA ALA A 297 6.66 -0.95 47.82
C ALA A 297 7.82 -1.23 48.79
N TYR A 298 8.88 -1.90 48.31
CA TYR A 298 10.09 -2.18 49.10
C TYR A 298 10.84 -0.89 49.46
N ALA A 299 11.04 0.00 48.49
CA ALA A 299 11.67 1.30 48.72
C ALA A 299 10.89 2.12 49.78
N TYR A 300 9.57 2.15 49.69
CA TYR A 300 8.72 2.85 50.65
C TYR A 300 8.76 2.21 52.04
N ALA A 301 8.69 0.88 52.14
CA ALA A 301 8.80 0.16 53.41
C ALA A 301 10.15 0.43 54.09
N SER A 302 11.25 0.41 53.32
CA SER A 302 12.59 0.70 53.83
C SER A 302 12.76 2.15 54.32
N ALA A 303 12.13 3.11 53.63
CA ALA A 303 12.10 4.50 54.06
C ALA A 303 11.24 4.69 55.32
N ALA A 304 10.09 4.02 55.41
CA ALA A 304 9.17 4.12 56.54
C ALA A 304 9.76 3.54 57.84
N THR A 305 10.54 2.45 57.77
CA THR A 305 11.27 1.90 58.93
C THR A 305 12.29 2.87 59.53
N SER A 306 12.67 3.93 58.81
CA SER A 306 13.62 4.95 59.31
C SER A 306 12.94 6.16 59.98
N ALA A 307 11.61 6.32 59.92
CA ALA A 307 10.97 7.61 60.21
C ALA A 307 9.68 7.59 61.06
N ALA A 308 9.00 6.47 61.31
CA ALA A 308 7.69 6.50 62.01
C ALA A 308 7.32 5.21 62.80
N PRO A 309 6.45 5.29 63.83
CA PRO A 309 6.00 4.13 64.60
C PRO A 309 5.18 3.13 63.77
N ALA A 310 5.41 1.85 64.04
CA ALA A 310 5.20 0.70 63.15
C ALA A 310 3.79 0.36 62.60
N PRO A 311 2.63 0.70 63.20
CA PRO A 311 1.36 0.12 62.73
C PRO A 311 0.77 0.78 61.48
N ALA A 312 1.00 2.08 61.24
CA ALA A 312 0.35 2.79 60.12
C ALA A 312 0.92 2.42 58.74
N ALA A 313 2.22 2.11 58.67
CA ALA A 313 2.89 1.75 57.41
C ALA A 313 2.43 0.38 56.87
N SER A 314 2.10 -0.57 57.76
CA SER A 314 1.64 -1.91 57.38
C SER A 314 0.26 -1.87 56.70
N PHE A 315 -0.67 -1.05 57.21
CA PHE A 315 -2.00 -0.88 56.60
C PHE A 315 -1.93 -0.21 55.23
N PHE A 316 -1.08 0.81 55.06
CA PHE A 316 -0.90 1.49 53.77
C PHE A 316 -0.31 0.56 52.71
N LEU A 317 0.69 -0.25 53.08
CA LEU A 317 1.29 -1.24 52.20
C LEU A 317 0.26 -2.30 51.77
N CYS A 318 -0.52 -2.82 52.72
CA CYS A 318 -1.56 -3.81 52.43
C CYS A 318 -2.67 -3.24 51.53
N PHE A 319 -3.07 -1.99 51.76
CA PHE A 319 -4.06 -1.30 50.93
C PHE A 319 -3.55 -1.03 49.50
N MET A 320 -2.28 -0.63 49.35
CA MET A 320 -1.64 -0.45 48.04
C MET A 320 -1.56 -1.77 47.27
N ILE A 321 -1.13 -2.86 47.93
CA ILE A 321 -1.06 -4.19 47.28
C ILE A 321 -2.46 -4.62 46.84
N MET A 322 -3.48 -4.52 47.69
CA MET A 322 -4.85 -4.88 47.35
C MET A 322 -5.41 -4.05 46.19
N ASN A 323 -5.15 -2.74 46.14
CA ASN A 323 -5.68 -1.90 45.07
C ASN A 323 -4.91 -2.08 43.75
N PHE A 324 -3.59 -2.24 43.77
CA PHE A 324 -2.81 -2.34 42.54
C PHE A 324 -2.79 -3.74 41.92
N THR A 325 -2.92 -4.80 42.72
CA THR A 325 -2.95 -6.18 42.19
C THR A 325 -4.36 -6.73 42.02
N PHE A 326 -5.28 -6.45 42.95
CA PHE A 326 -6.57 -7.14 42.99
C PHE A 326 -7.62 -6.50 42.06
N MET A 327 -7.67 -5.16 41.95
CA MET A 327 -8.64 -4.46 41.09
C MET A 327 -8.46 -4.74 39.59
N PRO A 328 -7.24 -4.71 39.02
CA PRO A 328 -7.04 -5.07 37.61
C PRO A 328 -7.42 -6.52 37.32
N LEU A 329 -7.16 -7.43 38.26
CA LEU A 329 -7.44 -8.86 38.14
C LEU A 329 -8.95 -9.14 38.19
N LEU A 330 -9.71 -8.39 39.00
CA LEU A 330 -11.17 -8.42 39.04
C LEU A 330 -11.81 -7.88 37.75
N GLN A 331 -11.26 -6.81 37.18
CA GLN A 331 -11.73 -6.31 35.88
C GLN A 331 -11.43 -7.29 34.75
N TYR A 332 -10.27 -7.95 34.78
CA TYR A 332 -9.92 -9.00 33.83
C TYR A 332 -10.85 -10.20 33.94
N TYR A 333 -11.15 -10.67 35.15
CA TYR A 333 -12.08 -11.79 35.35
C TYR A 333 -13.49 -11.47 34.82
N LYS A 334 -13.99 -10.24 35.04
CA LYS A 334 -15.27 -9.78 34.47
C LYS A 334 -15.26 -9.75 32.94
N THR A 335 -14.17 -9.30 32.31
CA THR A 335 -14.07 -9.26 30.85
C THR A 335 -13.89 -10.65 30.25
N TRP A 336 -13.20 -11.56 30.95
CA TRP A 336 -13.08 -12.95 30.53
C TRP A 336 -14.41 -13.71 30.57
N GLU A 337 -15.20 -13.55 31.64
CA GLU A 337 -16.56 -14.11 31.73
C GLU A 337 -17.49 -13.60 30.62
N GLN A 338 -17.37 -12.32 30.22
CA GLN A 338 -18.15 -11.75 29.11
C GLN A 338 -17.73 -12.26 27.72
N CYS A 339 -16.54 -12.86 27.60
CA CYS A 339 -16.00 -13.36 26.33
C CYS A 339 -16.17 -14.88 26.14
N LYS A 340 -16.76 -15.60 27.10
CA LYS A 340 -17.20 -16.99 26.89
C LYS A 340 -18.46 -16.98 26.01
N ILE A 341 -18.29 -17.27 24.73
CA ILE A 341 -19.36 -17.64 23.79
C ILE A 341 -19.41 -19.16 23.69
#